data_AF-A0A812D1X6-F1
#
_entry.id   AF-A0A812D1X6-F1
#
_cell.length_a   1.000
_cell.length_b   1.000
_cell.length_c   1.000
_cell.angle_alpha   90.00
_cell.angle_beta   90.00
_cell.angle_gamma   90.00
#
_symmetry.space_group_name_H-M   'P 1'
#
loop_
_entity.id
_entity.type
_entity.pdbx_description
1 polymer ?
#
loop_
_entity_poly.entity_id
_entity_poly.type
_entity_poly.pdbx_seq_one_letter_code
_entity_poly.pdbx_strand_id
1 'polypeptide(L)'
;MNALPYPSMNGSPYPSMNGLPYPSMNILPYPSMNGLPYPSMNALPFASMNGLPFASMNGLPFASMNGLPYPSVNGLPYPSVNGLPYPSVNGLPYPSMNGSPYPSMNGLPYPSMNGLPYPSMNALPFASMNGLPFASMNGLPYPSVNGLPYPSMNCLPIHP
;
A
#
# COMPACT_ATOMS: atom_id res chain seq x y z
N MET A 1 -17.40 12.96 -26.90
CA MET A 1 -16.90 13.29 -25.54
C MET A 1 -17.32 12.15 -24.62
N ASN A 2 -16.39 11.31 -24.17
CA ASN A 2 -16.69 10.36 -23.11
C ASN A 2 -16.57 11.10 -21.79
N ALA A 3 -17.69 11.28 -21.08
CA ALA A 3 -17.65 11.81 -19.72
C ALA A 3 -16.88 10.81 -18.84
N LEU A 4 -15.85 11.29 -18.15
CA LEU A 4 -15.15 10.50 -17.15
C LEU A 4 -16.12 10.26 -15.99
N PRO A 5 -16.31 9.01 -15.51
CA PRO A 5 -17.29 8.73 -14.47
C PRO A 5 -16.75 9.15 -13.10
N TYR A 6 -17.44 10.10 -12.46
CA TYR A 6 -17.21 10.59 -11.09
C TYR A 6 -18.32 10.16 -10.11
N PRO A 7 -18.64 8.86 -9.93
CA PRO A 7 -19.74 8.47 -9.07
C PRO A 7 -19.37 8.62 -7.59
N SER A 8 -20.34 9.09 -6.79
CA SER A 8 -20.27 9.10 -5.32
C SER A 8 -21.19 8.02 -4.77
N MET A 9 -20.70 7.17 -3.87
CA MET A 9 -21.47 6.04 -3.32
C MET A 9 -21.26 5.92 -1.81
N ASN A 10 -22.35 5.71 -1.05
CA ASN A 10 -22.31 5.60 0.41
C ASN A 10 -23.07 4.34 0.87
N GLY A 11 -22.48 3.57 1.79
CA GLY A 11 -23.07 2.34 2.31
C GLY A 11 -22.95 1.19 1.30
N SER A 12 -22.28 0.11 1.70
CA SER A 12 -21.88 -1.09 0.93
C SER A 12 -22.13 -1.13 -0.60
N PRO A 13 -21.45 -0.31 -1.44
CA PRO A 13 -21.56 -0.41 -2.90
C PRO A 13 -20.63 -1.49 -3.49
N TYR A 14 -21.03 -2.10 -4.61
CA TYR A 14 -20.27 -3.16 -5.32
C TYR A 14 -20.00 -2.81 -6.81
N PRO A 15 -19.35 -1.68 -7.14
CA PRO A 15 -19.21 -1.27 -8.53
C PRO A 15 -18.08 -2.00 -9.26
N SER A 16 -18.29 -2.25 -10.55
CA SER A 16 -17.23 -2.65 -11.49
C SER A 16 -16.98 -1.48 -12.46
N MET A 17 -15.73 -1.04 -12.59
CA MET A 17 -15.35 0.11 -13.42
C MET A 17 -14.09 -0.18 -14.26
N ASN A 18 -14.04 0.35 -15.48
CA ASN A 18 -12.92 0.18 -16.38
C ASN A 18 -12.49 1.53 -16.99
N GLY A 19 -11.23 1.64 -17.41
CA GLY A 19 -10.70 2.84 -18.06
C GLY A 19 -10.20 3.86 -17.05
N LEU A 20 -10.81 5.06 -17.04
CA LEU A 20 -10.42 6.21 -16.21
C LEU A 20 -11.55 6.63 -15.23
N PRO A 21 -11.93 5.80 -14.25
CA PRO A 21 -12.95 6.16 -13.26
C PRO A 21 -12.37 6.94 -12.07
N TYR A 22 -13.16 7.85 -11.52
CA TYR A 22 -12.81 8.72 -10.37
C TYR A 22 -13.85 8.63 -9.25
N PRO A 23 -14.08 7.45 -8.65
CA PRO A 23 -15.16 7.26 -7.68
C PRO A 23 -14.77 7.72 -6.27
N SER A 24 -15.76 8.26 -5.55
CA SER A 24 -15.66 8.52 -4.11
C SER A 24 -16.62 7.57 -3.37
N MET A 25 -16.11 6.75 -2.45
CA MET A 25 -16.95 5.77 -1.76
C MET A 25 -16.71 5.69 -0.25
N ASN A 26 -17.79 5.62 0.53
CA ASN A 26 -17.71 5.61 1.99
C ASN A 26 -18.45 4.42 2.63
N ILE A 27 -17.99 4.07 3.83
CA ILE A 27 -18.43 2.92 4.65
C ILE A 27 -17.78 1.64 4.09
N LEU A 28 -18.54 0.68 3.57
CA LEU A 28 -18.04 -0.67 3.26
C LEU A 28 -17.98 -0.95 1.74
N PRO A 29 -17.24 -0.19 0.90
CA PRO A 29 -17.28 -0.41 -0.54
C PRO A 29 -16.44 -1.60 -0.99
N TYR A 30 -16.95 -2.32 -1.99
CA TYR A 30 -16.35 -3.52 -2.59
C TYR A 30 -16.08 -3.35 -4.10
N PRO A 31 -15.23 -2.40 -4.53
CA PRO A 31 -15.03 -2.16 -5.95
C PRO A 31 -14.10 -3.17 -6.64
N SER A 32 -14.36 -3.39 -7.92
CA SER A 32 -13.40 -3.94 -8.88
C SER A 32 -13.09 -2.88 -9.93
N MET A 33 -11.80 -2.56 -10.16
CA MET A 33 -11.40 -1.52 -11.12
C MET A 33 -10.22 -1.96 -12.00
N ASN A 34 -10.29 -1.70 -13.30
CA ASN A 34 -9.19 -1.96 -14.24
C ASN A 34 -8.82 -0.74 -15.08
N GLY A 35 -7.53 -0.58 -15.37
CA GLY A 35 -6.99 0.50 -16.20
C GLY A 35 -6.27 1.54 -15.36
N LEU A 36 -6.80 2.75 -15.32
CA LEU A 36 -6.22 3.95 -14.70
C LEU A 36 -7.21 4.57 -13.68
N PRO A 37 -7.67 3.84 -12.64
CA PRO A 37 -8.66 4.35 -11.71
C PRO A 37 -8.04 5.27 -10.65
N TYR A 38 -8.81 6.27 -10.22
CA TYR A 38 -8.45 7.25 -9.18
C TYR A 38 -9.47 7.25 -8.01
N PRO A 39 -9.59 6.15 -7.25
CA PRO A 39 -10.61 6.03 -6.22
C PRO A 39 -10.21 6.70 -4.90
N SER A 40 -11.17 7.34 -4.24
CA SER A 40 -11.08 7.77 -2.84
C SER A 40 -12.04 6.94 -2.00
N MET A 41 -11.55 6.30 -0.93
CA MET A 41 -12.35 5.39 -0.12
C MET A 41 -12.11 5.50 1.38
N ASN A 42 -13.17 5.40 2.18
CA ASN A 42 -13.09 5.53 3.64
C ASN A 42 -13.92 4.47 4.38
N ALA A 43 -13.45 4.10 5.58
CA ALA A 43 -14.21 3.42 6.63
C ALA A 43 -14.57 1.93 6.41
N LEU A 44 -13.60 1.13 5.91
CA LEU A 44 -13.62 -0.32 5.58
C LEU A 44 -13.82 -0.66 4.08
N PRO A 45 -13.02 -0.13 3.14
CA PRO A 45 -13.06 -0.58 1.75
C PRO A 45 -12.37 -1.94 1.54
N PHE A 46 -12.92 -2.74 0.62
CA PHE A 46 -12.43 -4.04 0.16
C PHE A 46 -12.25 -3.99 -1.36
N ALA A 47 -11.09 -3.51 -1.83
CA ALA A 47 -10.90 -3.14 -3.24
C ALA A 47 -10.02 -4.13 -4.02
N SER A 48 -10.37 -4.38 -5.28
CA SER A 48 -9.52 -5.05 -6.27
C SER A 48 -9.20 -4.07 -7.41
N MET A 49 -7.91 -3.88 -7.73
CA MET A 49 -7.47 -2.93 -8.75
C MET A 49 -6.35 -3.50 -9.63
N ASN A 50 -6.46 -3.33 -10.95
CA ASN A 50 -5.41 -3.73 -11.89
C ASN A 50 -5.05 -2.61 -12.87
N GLY A 51 -3.76 -2.48 -13.20
CA GLY A 51 -3.24 -1.47 -14.12
C GLY A 51 -2.37 -0.44 -13.40
N LEU A 52 -2.70 0.85 -13.53
CA LEU A 52 -2.02 1.97 -12.86
C LEU A 52 -3.00 2.71 -11.93
N PRO A 53 -3.50 2.09 -10.84
CA PRO A 53 -4.44 2.74 -9.93
C PRO A 53 -3.75 3.77 -9.03
N PHE A 54 -4.39 4.92 -8.84
CA PHE A 54 -3.97 5.99 -7.92
C PHE A 54 -5.01 6.11 -6.80
N ALA A 55 -4.89 5.30 -5.77
CA ALA A 55 -5.94 5.13 -4.75
C ALA A 55 -5.64 5.91 -3.46
N SER A 56 -6.65 6.55 -2.89
CA SER A 56 -6.63 7.07 -1.51
C SER A 56 -7.53 6.23 -0.62
N MET A 57 -7.01 5.72 0.50
CA MET A 57 -7.77 4.86 1.42
C MET A 57 -7.54 5.20 2.89
N ASN A 58 -8.61 5.33 3.66
CA ASN A 58 -8.52 5.61 5.10
C ASN A 58 -9.36 4.63 5.96
N GLY A 59 -8.85 4.34 7.15
CA GLY A 59 -9.51 3.51 8.17
C GLY A 59 -8.92 2.11 8.21
N LEU A 60 -9.70 1.12 7.79
CA LEU A 60 -9.35 -0.30 7.85
C LEU A 60 -9.43 -0.96 6.45
N PRO A 61 -8.63 -0.50 5.47
CA PRO A 61 -8.77 -0.94 4.08
C PRO A 61 -8.09 -2.28 3.81
N PHE A 62 -8.78 -3.13 3.05
CA PHE A 62 -8.25 -4.34 2.44
C PHE A 62 -8.17 -4.11 0.93
N ALA A 63 -6.98 -4.29 0.34
CA ALA A 63 -6.78 -3.98 -1.06
C ALA A 63 -5.94 -5.05 -1.76
N SER A 64 -6.36 -5.48 -2.94
CA SER A 64 -5.54 -6.25 -3.88
C SER A 64 -5.20 -5.37 -5.08
N MET A 65 -3.92 -5.21 -5.38
CA MET A 65 -3.45 -4.33 -6.45
C MET A 65 -2.39 -5.00 -7.31
N ASN A 66 -2.55 -4.94 -8.64
CA ASN A 66 -1.56 -5.49 -9.59
C ASN A 66 -1.19 -4.46 -10.68
N GLY A 67 0.09 -4.39 -11.02
CA GLY A 67 0.63 -3.52 -12.08
C GLY A 67 1.60 -2.48 -11.52
N LEU A 68 1.33 -1.20 -11.75
CA LEU A 68 2.10 -0.07 -11.18
C LEU A 68 1.17 0.80 -10.30
N PRO A 69 0.74 0.30 -9.13
CA PRO A 69 -0.20 1.04 -8.28
C PRO A 69 0.51 2.08 -7.40
N TYR A 70 -0.16 3.21 -7.19
CA TYR A 70 0.28 4.34 -6.37
C TYR A 70 -0.72 4.61 -5.23
N PRO A 71 -0.86 3.73 -4.22
CA PRO A 71 -1.83 3.93 -3.16
C PRO A 71 -1.28 4.79 -2.02
N SER A 72 -2.09 5.74 -1.54
CA SER A 72 -1.92 6.44 -0.28
C SER A 72 -2.90 5.88 0.74
N VAL A 73 -2.40 5.38 1.88
CA VAL A 73 -3.20 4.56 2.80
C VAL A 73 -2.93 4.90 4.25
N ASN A 74 -3.98 5.19 5.04
CA ASN A 74 -3.86 5.53 6.46
C ASN A 74 -4.76 4.65 7.35
N GLY A 75 -4.24 4.24 8.51
CA GLY A 75 -4.98 3.53 9.56
C GLY A 75 -4.41 2.14 9.87
N LEU A 76 -5.23 1.08 9.77
CA LEU A 76 -4.80 -0.32 9.91
C LEU A 76 -5.02 -1.07 8.57
N PRO A 77 -4.18 -0.82 7.55
CA PRO A 77 -4.41 -1.38 6.22
C PRO A 77 -3.76 -2.75 6.00
N TYR A 78 -4.41 -3.57 5.18
CA TYR A 78 -3.96 -4.90 4.76
C TYR A 78 -3.89 -4.98 3.23
N PRO A 79 -2.94 -4.28 2.57
CA PRO A 79 -2.81 -4.33 1.11
C PRO A 79 -1.93 -5.50 0.66
N SER A 80 -2.38 -6.22 -0.37
CA SER A 80 -1.60 -7.17 -1.16
C SER A 80 -1.29 -6.53 -2.51
N VAL A 81 -0.01 -6.44 -2.87
CA VAL A 81 0.43 -5.61 -4.01
C VAL A 81 1.49 -6.32 -4.84
N ASN A 82 1.26 -6.46 -6.15
CA ASN A 82 2.21 -7.09 -7.07
C ASN A 82 2.61 -6.16 -8.23
N GLY A 83 3.90 -6.17 -8.59
CA GLY A 83 4.45 -5.44 -9.73
C GLY A 83 5.51 -4.43 -9.32
N LEU A 84 5.38 -3.17 -9.73
CA LEU A 84 6.27 -2.06 -9.34
C LEU A 84 5.48 -0.97 -8.59
N PRO A 85 5.01 -1.24 -7.36
CA PRO A 85 4.16 -0.31 -6.63
C PRO A 85 4.95 0.79 -5.91
N TYR A 86 4.33 1.95 -5.74
CA TYR A 86 4.86 3.08 -4.98
C TYR A 86 3.90 3.50 -3.86
N PRO A 87 3.71 2.67 -2.82
CA PRO A 87 2.72 2.91 -1.78
C PRO A 87 3.26 3.86 -0.69
N SER A 88 2.42 4.79 -0.25
CA SER A 88 2.65 5.62 0.94
C SER A 88 1.68 5.17 2.04
N VAL A 89 2.20 4.72 3.19
CA VAL A 89 1.38 4.04 4.19
C VAL A 89 1.68 4.53 5.62
N ASN A 90 0.65 4.93 6.36
CA ASN A 90 0.80 5.40 7.75
C ASN A 90 -0.13 4.64 8.72
N GLY A 91 0.37 4.37 9.92
CA GLY A 91 -0.40 3.76 11.03
C GLY A 91 0.19 2.41 11.44
N LEU A 92 -0.64 1.36 11.47
CA LEU A 92 -0.21 -0.03 11.75
C LEU A 92 -0.47 -0.92 10.52
N PRO A 93 0.31 -0.77 9.43
CA PRO A 93 0.05 -1.49 8.19
C PRO A 93 0.66 -2.89 8.16
N TYR A 94 -0.05 -3.82 7.53
CA TYR A 94 0.39 -5.21 7.31
C TYR A 94 0.44 -5.52 5.80
N PRO A 95 1.34 -4.88 5.03
CA PRO A 95 1.35 -5.05 3.59
C PRO A 95 2.11 -6.30 3.16
N SER A 96 1.60 -6.96 2.12
CA SER A 96 2.32 -7.99 1.37
C SER A 96 2.68 -7.43 -0.01
N MET A 97 3.95 -7.44 -0.39
CA MET A 97 4.42 -6.85 -1.66
C MET A 97 5.35 -7.79 -2.43
N ASN A 98 5.10 -7.98 -3.73
CA ASN A 98 5.97 -8.76 -4.61
C ASN A 98 6.38 -7.98 -5.86
N GLY A 99 7.60 -8.20 -6.34
CA GLY A 99 8.16 -7.56 -7.54
C GLY A 99 9.27 -6.57 -7.16
N SER A 100 9.13 -5.30 -7.55
CA SER A 100 10.06 -4.24 -7.14
C SER A 100 9.30 -3.08 -6.48
N PRO A 101 8.83 -3.25 -5.23
CA PRO A 101 8.07 -2.22 -4.53
C PRO A 101 8.98 -1.12 -3.96
N TYR A 102 8.49 0.13 -3.99
CA TYR A 102 9.16 1.31 -3.42
C TYR A 102 8.28 1.93 -2.30
N PRO A 103 8.08 1.24 -1.16
CA PRO A 103 7.16 1.71 -0.15
C PRO A 103 7.78 2.77 0.76
N SER A 104 6.97 3.76 1.14
CA SER A 104 7.22 4.66 2.28
C SER A 104 6.25 4.29 3.41
N MET A 105 6.76 3.90 4.58
CA MET A 105 5.93 3.50 5.72
C MET A 105 6.28 4.21 7.02
N ASN A 106 5.28 4.69 7.77
CA ASN A 106 5.47 5.30 9.08
C ASN A 106 4.53 4.69 10.13
N GLY A 107 5.02 4.54 11.37
CA GLY A 107 4.25 4.02 12.50
C GLY A 107 4.80 2.68 12.99
N LEU A 108 3.94 1.66 13.10
CA LEU A 108 4.36 0.28 13.39
C LEU A 108 4.07 -0.61 12.16
N PRO A 109 4.84 -0.52 11.06
CA PRO A 109 4.61 -1.33 9.87
C PRO A 109 5.15 -2.76 10.03
N TYR A 110 4.36 -3.74 9.59
CA TYR A 110 4.69 -5.17 9.57
C TYR A 110 4.73 -5.73 8.13
N PRO A 111 5.65 -5.26 7.27
CA PRO A 111 5.63 -5.64 5.86
C PRO A 111 6.27 -7.01 5.61
N SER A 112 5.70 -7.73 4.63
CA SER A 112 6.35 -8.84 3.94
C SER A 112 6.63 -8.43 2.50
N MET A 113 7.89 -8.48 2.06
CA MET A 113 8.30 -8.07 0.72
C MET A 113 9.18 -9.12 0.04
N ASN A 114 8.91 -9.42 -1.24
CA ASN A 114 9.72 -10.35 -2.04
C ASN A 114 10.14 -9.74 -3.37
N GLY A 115 11.39 -10.00 -3.79
CA GLY A 115 11.95 -9.58 -5.07
C GLY A 115 13.04 -8.53 -4.90
N LEU A 116 12.81 -7.33 -5.43
CA LEU A 116 13.72 -6.18 -5.40
C LEU A 116 13.09 -4.99 -4.66
N PRO A 117 12.79 -5.08 -3.35
CA PRO A 117 12.12 -4.00 -2.63
C PRO A 117 13.09 -2.88 -2.23
N TYR A 118 12.61 -1.64 -2.31
CA TYR A 118 13.33 -0.42 -1.94
C TYR A 118 12.58 0.36 -0.83
N PRO A 119 12.43 -0.20 0.39
CA PRO A 119 11.59 0.41 1.41
C PRO A 119 12.27 1.54 2.17
N SER A 120 11.50 2.60 2.44
CA SER A 120 11.81 3.61 3.46
C SER A 120 10.83 3.44 4.62
N MET A 121 11.34 3.23 5.84
CA MET A 121 10.50 2.93 7.00
C MET A 121 10.94 3.69 8.25
N ASN A 122 9.99 4.22 9.01
CA ASN A 122 10.28 5.02 10.22
C ASN A 122 9.48 4.54 11.45
N ALA A 123 9.99 4.95 12.61
CA ALA A 123 9.51 4.61 13.96
C ALA A 123 9.83 3.16 14.38
N LEU A 124 8.92 2.20 14.22
CA LEU A 124 9.07 0.83 14.75
C LEU A 124 8.70 -0.24 13.70
N PRO A 125 9.49 -0.39 12.62
CA PRO A 125 9.20 -1.36 11.56
C PRO A 125 9.62 -2.79 11.91
N PHE A 126 8.74 -3.76 11.64
CA PHE A 126 8.97 -5.20 11.79
C PHE A 126 8.90 -5.87 10.42
N ALA A 127 10.00 -5.82 9.67
CA ALA A 127 10.00 -6.14 8.24
C ALA A 127 10.53 -7.55 7.93
N SER A 128 9.82 -8.30 7.09
CA SER A 128 10.31 -9.52 6.46
C SER A 128 10.62 -9.26 4.98
N MET A 129 11.83 -9.54 4.53
CA MET A 129 12.27 -9.28 3.16
C MET A 129 13.03 -10.46 2.54
N ASN A 130 12.63 -10.89 1.34
CA ASN A 130 13.36 -11.90 0.55
C ASN A 130 13.81 -11.34 -0.80
N GLY A 131 15.03 -11.68 -1.23
CA GLY A 131 15.59 -11.31 -2.54
C GLY A 131 16.76 -10.33 -2.44
N LEU A 132 16.70 -9.19 -3.13
CA LEU A 132 17.74 -8.15 -3.14
C LEU A 132 17.18 -6.81 -2.59
N PRO A 133 16.93 -6.70 -1.27
CA PRO A 133 16.33 -5.50 -0.68
C PRO A 133 17.34 -4.36 -0.47
N PHE A 134 16.93 -3.15 -0.82
CA PHE A 134 17.66 -1.89 -0.58
C PHE A 134 16.87 -1.02 0.41
N ALA A 135 17.06 -1.28 1.70
CA ALA A 135 16.20 -0.73 2.75
C ALA A 135 16.82 0.49 3.44
N SER A 136 16.00 1.50 3.73
CA SER A 136 16.33 2.60 4.65
C SER A 136 15.38 2.53 5.85
N MET A 137 15.91 2.46 7.07
CA MET A 137 15.09 2.43 8.29
C MET A 137 15.60 3.39 9.37
N ASN A 138 14.67 4.13 10.00
CA ASN A 138 14.96 5.00 11.14
C ASN A 138 14.12 4.62 12.37
N GLY A 139 14.69 4.78 13.57
CA GLY A 139 13.99 4.58 14.86
C GLY A 139 14.44 3.31 15.57
N LEU A 140 13.54 2.33 15.68
CA LEU A 140 13.77 1.03 16.35
C LEU A 140 13.33 -0.13 15.42
N PRO A 141 14.12 -0.43 14.36
CA PRO A 141 13.77 -1.43 13.35
C PRO A 141 14.13 -2.88 13.73
N TYR A 142 13.26 -3.81 13.34
CA TYR A 142 13.41 -5.27 13.52
C TYR A 142 13.28 -6.00 12.16
N PRO A 143 14.31 -5.98 11.31
CA PRO A 143 14.27 -6.68 10.02
C PRO A 143 14.68 -8.16 10.12
N SER A 144 13.95 -9.02 9.41
CA SER A 144 14.37 -10.36 9.01
C SER A 144 14.60 -10.36 7.51
N VAL A 145 15.79 -10.76 7.05
CA VAL A 145 16.16 -10.64 5.64
C VAL A 145 16.87 -11.88 5.11
N ASN A 146 16.42 -12.36 3.96
CA ASN A 146 16.98 -13.52 3.27
C ASN A 146 17.34 -13.18 1.82
N GLY A 147 18.60 -13.35 1.44
CA GLY A 147 19.16 -12.97 0.15
C GLY A 147 20.35 -12.03 0.29
N LEU A 148 20.49 -11.03 -0.58
CA LEU A 148 21.62 -10.08 -0.57
C LEU A 148 21.11 -8.67 -0.24
N PRO A 149 21.11 -8.28 1.05
CA PRO A 149 20.57 -6.98 1.47
C PRO A 149 21.59 -5.85 1.40
N TYR A 150 21.09 -4.64 1.14
CA TYR A 150 21.80 -3.37 1.25
C TYR A 150 21.06 -2.42 2.20
N PRO A 151 21.11 -2.65 3.53
CA PRO A 151 20.38 -1.85 4.50
C PRO A 151 21.16 -0.60 4.95
N SER A 152 20.45 0.52 5.09
CA SER A 152 20.88 1.72 5.79
C SER A 152 19.99 1.91 7.02
N MET A 153 20.59 1.95 8.21
CA MET A 153 19.88 1.90 9.49
C MET A 153 20.34 3.05 10.38
N ASN A 154 19.41 3.88 10.84
CA ASN A 154 19.67 4.97 11.78
C ASN A 154 18.83 4.77 13.04
N CYS A 155 19.40 4.07 14.00
CA CYS A 155 18.73 3.75 15.25
C CYS A 155 18.87 4.90 16.25
N LEU A 156 17.79 5.21 16.98
CA LEU A 156 17.89 6.07 18.16
C LEU A 156 18.78 5.38 19.22
N PRO A 157 19.70 6.09 19.88
CA PRO A 157 20.54 5.50 20.91
C PRO A 157 19.68 5.00 22.07
N ILE A 158 19.84 3.72 22.40
CA ILE A 158 19.20 3.11 23.58
C ILE A 158 19.97 3.61 24.80
N HIS A 159 19.48 4.68 25.44
CA HIS A 159 20.00 5.09 26.73
C HIS A 159 19.51 4.11 27.82
N PRO A 160 20.42 3.55 28.64
CA PRO A 160 20.06 2.66 29.75
C PRO A 160 19.44 3.40 30.94
#